data_AF-A0A380JZQ6-F1
#
_entry.id   AF-A0A380JZQ6-F1
#
_cell.length_a   1.000
_cell.length_b   1.000
_cell.length_c   1.000
_cell.angle_alpha   90.00
_cell.angle_beta   90.00
_cell.angle_gamma   90.00
#
_symmetry.space_group_name_H-M   'P 1'
#
loop_
_entity.id
_entity.type
_entity.pdbx_description
1 polymer ?
#
loop_
_entity_poly.entity_id
_entity_poly.type
_entity_poly.pdbx_seq_one_letter_code
_entity_poly.pdbx_strand_id
1 'polypeptide(L)'
;MAVHILYNNLSDTAPATGARRAAWRWLRMFKENGIEADMRELDVDTNKDVKMLSNLEVDIRSHVYPNSLCHLIIYDDAVRGKYITNESEEFTYSDAVGIFMSRDKKLKKREELYEQAHALLGYF
;
A
#
# COMPACT_ATOMS: atom_id res chain seq x y z
N MET A 1 6.71 -10.61 -5.58
CA MET A 1 6.18 -9.84 -4.43
C MET A 1 5.20 -8.88 -5.03
N ALA A 2 3.92 -9.13 -4.87
CA ALA A 2 2.86 -8.33 -5.46
C ALA A 2 2.20 -7.50 -4.37
N VAL A 3 2.07 -6.19 -4.60
CA VAL A 3 1.33 -5.30 -3.71
C VAL A 3 -0.12 -5.32 -4.13
N HIS A 4 -0.99 -5.74 -3.21
CA HIS A 4 -2.41 -5.84 -3.46
C HIS A 4 -3.13 -4.62 -2.91
N ILE A 5 -3.98 -4.00 -3.74
CA ILE A 5 -4.80 -2.85 -3.35
C ILE A 5 -6.27 -3.24 -3.39
N LEU A 6 -6.91 -3.27 -2.23
CA LEU A 6 -8.35 -3.46 -2.10
C LEU A 6 -9.02 -2.12 -1.83
N TYR A 7 -10.16 -1.90 -2.48
CA TYR A 7 -11.02 -0.77 -2.19
C TYR A 7 -12.43 -1.23 -1.84
N ASN A 8 -13.09 -0.46 -0.99
CA ASN A 8 -14.47 -0.69 -0.60
C ASN A 8 -15.25 0.64 -0.70
N ASN A 9 -16.23 0.70 -1.58
CA ASN A 9 -17.08 1.89 -1.75
C ASN A 9 -18.24 1.95 -0.73
N LEU A 10 -18.47 0.87 0.02
CA LEU A 10 -19.58 0.75 0.97
C LEU A 10 -19.22 1.21 2.39
N SER A 11 -17.96 1.58 2.64
CA SER A 11 -17.54 2.11 3.94
C SER A 11 -18.16 3.48 4.21
N ASP A 12 -18.62 3.71 5.43
CA ASP A 12 -19.07 5.04 5.91
C ASP A 12 -17.99 6.13 5.79
N THR A 13 -16.72 5.73 5.71
CA THR A 13 -15.57 6.64 5.53
C THR A 13 -15.17 6.84 4.08
N ALA A 14 -15.80 6.14 3.14
CA ALA A 14 -15.42 6.21 1.74
C ALA A 14 -15.69 7.62 1.18
N PRO A 15 -14.80 8.15 0.33
CA PRO A 15 -15.06 9.41 -0.37
C PRO A 15 -16.35 9.32 -1.19
N ALA A 16 -17.13 10.40 -1.25
CA ALA A 16 -18.33 10.47 -2.09
C ALA A 16 -18.07 10.20 -3.59
N THR A 17 -16.81 10.40 -4.03
CA THR A 17 -16.36 10.10 -5.40
C THR A 17 -15.97 8.63 -5.62
N GLY A 18 -16.08 7.78 -4.59
CA GLY A 18 -15.70 6.38 -4.57
C GLY A 18 -14.22 6.15 -4.22
N ALA A 19 -13.97 5.12 -3.42
CA ALA A 19 -12.62 4.69 -3.01
C ALA A 19 -11.80 4.14 -4.19
N ARG A 20 -12.46 3.68 -5.27
CA ARG A 20 -11.81 3.19 -6.50
C ARG A 20 -10.80 4.19 -7.07
N ARG A 21 -11.10 5.49 -7.03
CA ARG A 21 -10.20 6.51 -7.59
C ARG A 21 -8.93 6.67 -6.76
N ALA A 22 -9.05 6.58 -5.43
CA ALA A 22 -7.91 6.61 -4.52
C ALA A 22 -7.02 5.38 -4.74
N ALA A 23 -7.63 4.18 -4.81
CA ALA A 23 -6.93 2.94 -5.10
C ALA A 23 -6.19 2.97 -6.45
N TRP A 24 -6.80 3.55 -7.49
CA TRP A 24 -6.15 3.70 -8.79
C TRP A 24 -4.90 4.60 -8.75
N ARG A 25 -4.91 5.66 -7.93
CA ARG A 25 -3.73 6.51 -7.74
C ARG A 25 -2.58 5.72 -7.11
N TRP A 26 -2.88 4.91 -6.10
CA TRP A 26 -1.90 4.02 -5.47
C TRP A 26 -1.35 3.00 -6.46
N LEU A 27 -2.22 2.36 -7.25
CA LEU A 27 -1.81 1.39 -8.27
C LEU A 27 -0.84 2.01 -9.27
N ARG A 28 -1.18 3.20 -9.80
CA ARG A 28 -0.35 3.92 -10.74
C ARG A 28 1.02 4.24 -10.14
N MET A 29 1.03 4.72 -8.91
CA MET A 29 2.23 5.11 -8.19
C MET A 29 3.18 3.91 -7.97
N PHE A 30 2.69 2.75 -7.54
CA PHE A 30 3.52 1.56 -7.40
C PHE A 30 4.09 1.10 -8.74
N LYS A 31 3.28 1.10 -9.80
CA LYS A 31 3.73 0.74 -11.15
C LYS A 31 4.80 1.69 -11.71
N GLU A 32 4.64 3.00 -11.48
CA GLU A 32 5.64 4.01 -11.87
C GLU A 32 6.98 3.80 -11.14
N ASN A 33 6.99 3.19 -9.95
CA ASN A 33 8.19 2.79 -9.21
C ASN A 33 8.63 1.34 -9.50
N GLY A 34 8.07 0.72 -10.54
CA GLY A 34 8.38 -0.65 -10.95
C GLY A 34 8.01 -1.73 -9.93
N ILE A 35 7.08 -1.44 -9.02
CA ILE A 35 6.54 -2.41 -8.06
C ILE A 35 5.34 -3.09 -8.74
N GLU A 36 5.35 -4.42 -8.73
CA GLU A 36 4.24 -5.21 -9.22
C GLU A 36 3.05 -5.02 -8.27
N ALA A 37 1.93 -4.54 -8.82
CA ALA A 37 0.75 -4.23 -8.04
C ALA A 37 -0.53 -4.49 -8.84
N ASP A 38 -1.56 -4.95 -8.15
CA ASP A 38 -2.91 -5.15 -8.65
C ASP A 38 -3.93 -4.43 -7.77
N MET A 39 -5.13 -4.24 -8.32
CA MET A 39 -6.21 -3.53 -7.65
C MET A 39 -7.53 -4.26 -7.92
N ARG A 40 -8.32 -4.47 -6.87
CA ARG A 40 -9.67 -5.04 -6.98
C ARG A 40 -10.59 -4.53 -5.87
N GLU A 41 -11.88 -4.75 -6.05
CA GLU A 41 -12.87 -4.45 -5.02
C GLU A 41 -12.81 -5.51 -3.91
N LEU A 42 -13.05 -5.07 -2.67
CA LEU A 42 -13.12 -5.93 -1.50
C LEU A 42 -14.39 -6.79 -1.56
N ASP A 43 -14.22 -8.11 -1.58
CA ASP A 43 -15.33 -9.06 -1.53
C ASP A 43 -15.79 -9.26 -0.09
N VAL A 44 -16.80 -8.48 0.30
CA VAL A 44 -17.44 -8.55 1.62
C VAL A 44 -18.53 -9.62 1.65
N ASP A 45 -19.19 -9.85 0.51
CA ASP A 45 -20.38 -10.72 0.41
C ASP A 45 -20.03 -12.19 0.66
N THR A 46 -18.92 -12.68 0.09
CA THR A 46 -18.50 -14.07 0.28
C THR A 46 -17.64 -14.29 1.53
N ASN A 47 -17.28 -13.20 2.22
CA ASN A 47 -16.41 -13.19 3.39
C ASN A 47 -15.00 -13.81 3.13
N LYS A 48 -14.64 -14.02 1.86
CA LYS A 48 -13.38 -14.65 1.45
C LYS A 48 -12.20 -13.74 1.77
N ASP A 49 -12.31 -12.46 1.43
CA ASP A 49 -11.23 -11.50 1.65
C ASP A 49 -11.01 -11.21 3.12
N VAL A 50 -12.08 -11.11 3.91
CA VAL A 50 -11.99 -10.91 5.36
C VAL A 50 -11.20 -12.05 6.02
N LYS A 51 -11.48 -13.31 5.65
CA LYS A 51 -10.74 -14.47 6.16
C LYS A 51 -9.28 -14.47 5.71
N MET A 52 -9.02 -14.18 4.43
CA MET A 52 -7.68 -14.09 3.88
C MET A 52 -6.84 -13.02 4.58
N LEU A 53 -7.39 -11.81 4.74
CA LEU A 53 -6.71 -10.67 5.37
C LEU A 53 -6.45 -10.93 6.86
N SER A 54 -7.40 -11.57 7.55
CA SER A 54 -7.18 -12.01 8.93
C SER A 54 -6.02 -13.00 9.05
N ASN A 55 -5.88 -13.96 8.13
CA ASN A 55 -4.74 -14.89 8.11
C ASN A 55 -3.40 -14.21 7.81
N LEU A 56 -3.43 -13.07 7.13
CA LEU A 56 -2.27 -12.24 6.83
C LEU A 56 -1.97 -11.21 7.93
N GLU A 57 -2.72 -11.22 9.04
CA GLU A 57 -2.61 -10.24 10.14
C GLU A 57 -2.83 -8.80 9.65
N VAL A 58 -3.71 -8.61 8.67
CA VAL A 58 -4.11 -7.29 8.15
C VAL A 58 -5.39 -6.85 8.85
N ASP A 59 -5.31 -5.75 9.62
CA ASP A 59 -6.50 -5.14 10.19
C ASP A 59 -7.23 -4.29 9.14
N ILE A 60 -8.50 -4.59 8.95
CA ILE A 60 -9.38 -3.98 7.96
C ILE A 60 -10.57 -3.26 8.59
N ARG A 61 -10.68 -3.27 9.92
CA ARG A 61 -11.76 -2.57 10.62
C ARG A 61 -11.38 -1.10 10.80
N SER A 62 -12.37 -0.23 10.63
CA SER A 62 -12.21 1.19 10.93
C SER A 62 -12.11 1.39 12.45
N HIS A 63 -11.09 2.11 12.89
CA HIS A 63 -10.95 2.57 14.27
C HIS A 63 -11.87 3.77 14.57
N VAL A 64 -12.27 4.51 13.52
CA VAL A 64 -13.20 5.65 13.63
C VAL A 64 -14.65 5.16 13.70
N TYR A 65 -15.01 4.15 12.93
CA TYR A 65 -16.36 3.58 12.85
C TYR A 65 -16.32 2.07 13.10
N PRO A 66 -16.61 1.60 14.33
CA PRO A 66 -16.41 0.20 14.73
C PRO A 66 -17.17 -0.86 13.92
N ASN A 67 -18.23 -0.45 13.23
CA ASN A 67 -19.07 -1.32 12.39
C ASN A 67 -18.72 -1.22 10.90
N SER A 68 -17.70 -0.44 10.54
CA SER A 68 -17.29 -0.20 9.16
C SER A 68 -15.92 -0.81 8.89
N LEU A 69 -15.67 -1.09 7.61
CA LEU A 69 -14.37 -1.53 7.11
C LEU A 69 -13.61 -0.35 6.51
N CYS A 70 -12.29 -0.41 6.55
CA CYS A 70 -11.41 0.50 5.85
C CYS A 70 -11.78 0.51 4.35
N HIS A 71 -11.88 1.70 3.78
CA HIS A 71 -12.26 1.86 2.37
C HIS A 71 -11.09 1.67 1.41
N LEU A 72 -9.86 1.71 1.93
CA LEU A 72 -8.63 1.44 1.19
C LEU A 72 -7.73 0.55 2.05
N ILE A 73 -7.27 -0.56 1.48
CA ILE A 73 -6.35 -1.51 2.10
C ILE A 73 -5.27 -1.84 1.09
N ILE A 74 -4.01 -1.65 1.45
CA ILE A 74 -2.84 -1.95 0.64
C ILE A 74 -2.00 -2.95 1.42
N TYR A 75 -1.69 -4.11 0.88
CA TYR A 75 -0.94 -5.14 1.62
C TYR A 75 0.02 -5.92 0.72
N ASP A 76 0.97 -6.59 1.38
CA ASP A 76 1.94 -7.50 0.76
C ASP A 76 1.55 -8.94 1.14
N ASP A 77 1.21 -9.78 0.17
CA ASP A 77 0.80 -11.16 0.42
C ASP A 77 1.95 -12.07 0.88
N ALA A 78 3.20 -11.66 0.62
CA ALA A 78 4.39 -12.41 1.00
C ALA A 78 4.84 -12.10 2.44
N VAL A 79 4.36 -11.02 3.05
CA VAL A 79 4.80 -10.56 4.38
C VAL A 79 3.59 -10.26 5.27
N ARG A 80 3.38 -11.12 6.27
CA ARG A 80 2.31 -10.94 7.26
C ARG A 80 2.46 -9.60 8.00
N GLY A 81 1.33 -8.97 8.30
CA GLY A 81 1.25 -7.70 9.02
C GLY A 81 1.77 -6.49 8.24
N LYS A 82 2.20 -6.65 6.98
CA LYS A 82 2.69 -5.54 6.16
C LYS A 82 1.56 -4.96 5.33
N TYR A 83 0.93 -3.91 5.86
CA TYR A 83 -0.18 -3.23 5.22
C TYR A 83 -0.25 -1.74 5.55
N ILE A 84 -1.04 -1.02 4.75
CA ILE A 84 -1.43 0.39 4.94
C ILE A 84 -2.93 0.47 4.67
N THR A 85 -3.67 1.23 5.47
CA THR A 85 -5.09 1.52 5.25
C THR A 85 -5.33 3.01 5.07
N ASN A 86 -6.57 3.42 4.78
CA ASN A 86 -6.95 4.84 4.80
C ASN A 86 -6.85 5.50 6.18
N GLU A 87 -6.70 4.73 7.26
CA GLU A 87 -6.61 5.25 8.64
C GLU A 87 -5.21 5.13 9.23
N SER A 88 -4.27 4.56 8.47
CA SER A 88 -2.85 4.63 8.83
C SER A 88 -2.41 6.09 8.95
N GLU A 89 -1.36 6.34 9.74
CA GLU A 89 -0.74 7.67 9.84
C GLU A 89 -0.51 8.28 8.45
N GLU A 90 -0.53 9.61 8.35
CA GLU A 90 -0.33 10.30 7.06
C GLU A 90 1.07 9.98 6.50
N PHE A 91 1.14 8.95 5.66
CA PHE A 91 2.32 8.61 4.88
C PHE A 91 2.31 9.40 3.59
N THR A 92 3.46 9.94 3.19
CA THR A 92 3.61 10.40 1.81
C THR A 92 3.60 9.19 0.87
N TYR A 93 3.23 9.40 -0.39
CA TYR A 93 3.31 8.35 -1.41
C TYR A 93 4.72 7.73 -1.48
N SER A 94 5.76 8.52 -1.26
CA SER A 94 7.15 8.05 -1.26
C SER A 94 7.45 7.12 -0.09
N ASP A 95 6.92 7.39 1.10
CA ASP A 95 7.13 6.56 2.29
C ASP A 95 6.48 5.20 2.11
N ALA A 96 5.26 5.17 1.58
CA ALA A 96 4.54 3.95 1.26
C ALA A 96 5.26 3.10 0.21
N VAL A 97 5.84 3.69 -0.85
CA VAL A 97 6.74 2.96 -1.77
C VAL A 97 7.91 2.36 -1.01
N GLY A 98 8.52 3.15 -0.14
CA GLY A 98 9.62 2.69 0.71
C GLY A 98 9.25 1.45 1.54
N ILE A 99 8.04 1.40 2.10
CA ILE A 99 7.54 0.24 2.85
C ILE A 99 7.46 -1.00 1.94
N PHE A 100 6.91 -0.85 0.74
CA PHE A 100 6.67 -1.97 -0.19
C PHE A 100 7.82 -2.28 -1.16
N MET A 101 8.94 -1.56 -1.13
CA MET A 101 10.13 -1.91 -1.91
C MET A 101 10.81 -3.18 -1.39
N SER A 102 11.25 -4.06 -2.30
CA SER A 102 12.10 -5.21 -1.95
C SER A 102 13.44 -4.77 -1.37
N ARG A 103 14.06 -5.62 -0.53
CA ARG A 103 15.39 -5.37 0.04
C ARG A 103 16.44 -5.09 -1.04
N ASP A 104 16.44 -5.87 -2.12
CA ASP A 104 17.42 -5.72 -3.20
C ASP A 104 17.28 -4.38 -3.92
N LYS A 105 16.05 -3.92 -4.16
CA LYS A 105 15.82 -2.58 -4.73
C LYS A 105 16.22 -1.46 -3.77
N LYS A 106 16.04 -1.65 -2.45
CA LYS A 106 16.51 -0.68 -1.44
C LYS A 106 18.02 -0.59 -1.40
N LEU A 107 18.71 -1.73 -1.50
CA LEU A 107 20.17 -1.79 -1.54
C LEU A 107 20.71 -1.09 -2.79
N LYS A 108 20.17 -1.43 -3.97
CA LYS A 108 20.58 -0.79 -5.23
C LYS A 108 20.37 0.73 -5.22
N LYS A 109 19.20 1.19 -4.76
CA LYS A 109 18.91 2.63 -4.65
C LYS A 109 19.84 3.35 -3.67
N ARG A 110 20.26 2.67 -2.60
CA ARG A 110 21.24 3.19 -1.64
C ARG A 110 22.63 3.29 -2.29
N GLU A 111 23.07 2.26 -3.00
CA GLU A 111 24.34 2.27 -3.75
C GLU A 111 24.38 3.41 -4.78
N GLU A 112 23.32 3.57 -5.57
CA GLU A 112 23.17 4.67 -6.54
C GLU A 112 23.27 6.06 -5.87
N LEU A 113 22.64 6.24 -4.70
CA LEU A 113 22.73 7.49 -3.93
C LEU A 113 24.14 7.73 -3.37
N TYR A 114 24.82 6.69 -2.90
CA TYR A 114 26.21 6.80 -2.44
C TYR A 114 27.14 7.18 -3.59
N GLU A 115 26.99 6.58 -4.76
CA GLU A 115 27.77 6.93 -5.95
C GLU A 115 27.52 8.38 -6.37
N GLN A 116 26.28 8.85 -6.38
CA GLN A 116 25.94 10.24 -6.71
C GLN A 116 26.52 11.23 -5.69
N ALA A 117 26.40 10.93 -4.40
CA ALA A 117 26.97 11.76 -3.34
C ALA A 117 28.49 11.80 -3.42
N HIS A 118 29.14 10.66 -3.70
CA HIS A 118 30.58 10.57 -3.88
C HIS A 118 31.05 11.32 -5.14
N ALA A 119 30.28 11.27 -6.23
CA ALA A 119 30.57 12.05 -7.43
C ALA A 119 30.46 13.56 -7.14
N LEU A 120 29.44 14.00 -6.42
CA LEU A 120 29.27 15.42 -6.05
C LEU A 120 30.34 15.93 -5.07
N LEU A 121 30.78 15.09 -4.13
CA LEU A 121 31.80 15.45 -3.14
C LEU A 121 33.23 15.30 -3.68
N GLY A 122 33.46 14.46 -4.69
CA GLY A 122 34.76 14.23 -5.31
C GLY A 122 35.14 15.21 -6.43
N TYR A 123 34.29 16.22 -6.70
CA TYR A 123 34.54 17.31 -7.65
C TYR A 123 35.08 18.60 -6.99
N PHE A 124 35.67 18.50 -5.80
CA PHE A 124 36.45 19.57 -5.15
C PHE A 124 37.85 19.09 -4.76
#